data_AF-A0A943X0J5-F1
#
_entry.id   AF-A0A943X0J5-F1
#
_cell.length_a   1.000
_cell.length_b   1.000
_cell.length_c   1.000
_cell.angle_alpha   90.00
_cell.angle_beta   90.00
_cell.angle_gamma   90.00
#
_symmetry.space_group_name_H-M   'P 1'
#
loop_
_entity.id
_entity.type
_entity.pdbx_description
1 polymer ?
#
loop_
_entity_poly.entity_id
_entity_poly.type
_entity_poly.pdbx_seq_one_letter_code
_entity_poly.pdbx_strand_id
1 'polypeptide(L)'
;MKSILLSTIKVIVAHLSALLSISIIGAILYMIFNMCSTLVAGQGFAAFNLSFFIQGFFLSLPFVFSLSAAFVAFYSIRNKEIPTVSLAIFAVIYIGIWIFAQPVVIKKGIQKASKSSYVIQRKPLSTGYFRNVTDKYVFYYSSVDSENVASGVCIDKTAVSDNVYTFKDVELADSTSTFTDSLIQSSIDIPPVMKLAIHEINRYLSVITFACSGEKIEWLLFSSLGLVLASFVFMRGFSKWRLINVVSILSISVALICMNVNMLSYGKLYFLTERVNSLFSFAPRNSNFLLFIVNVALAVLFIIIGLIFTSKNREDDARAGSKYGEDD
;
A
#
# COMPACT_ATOMS: atom_id res chain seq x y z
N MET A 1 2.77 28.31 25.40
CA MET A 1 1.53 27.63 24.96
C MET A 1 1.16 27.94 23.50
N LYS A 2 1.00 29.22 23.09
CA LYS A 2 0.66 29.59 21.69
C LYS A 2 1.63 29.03 20.63
N SER A 3 2.94 29.07 20.88
CA SER A 3 3.96 28.54 19.95
C SER A 3 3.88 27.00 19.74
N ILE A 4 3.56 26.24 20.80
CA ILE A 4 3.38 24.79 20.73
C ILE A 4 2.13 24.46 19.91
N LEU A 5 1.02 25.15 20.17
CA LEU A 5 -0.23 24.97 19.43
C LEU A 5 -0.03 25.21 17.92
N LEU A 6 0.61 26.32 17.55
CA LEU A 6 0.90 26.64 16.15
C LEU A 6 1.78 25.57 15.49
N SER A 7 2.81 25.08 16.19
CA SER A 7 3.70 24.03 15.69
C SER A 7 2.95 22.71 15.50
N THR A 8 2.06 22.35 16.42
CA THR A 8 1.21 21.16 16.29
C THR A 8 0.27 21.27 15.11
N ILE A 9 -0.37 22.42 14.90
CA ILE A 9 -1.23 22.67 13.72
C ILE A 9 -0.42 22.51 12.43
N LYS A 10 0.79 23.06 12.35
CA LYS A 10 1.68 22.89 11.18
C LYS A 10 1.97 21.41 10.89
N VAL A 11 2.25 20.62 11.92
CA VAL A 11 2.48 19.17 11.77
C VAL A 11 1.23 18.45 11.27
N ILE A 12 0.05 18.78 11.79
CA ILE A 12 -1.22 18.18 11.35
C ILE A 12 -1.52 18.54 9.90
N VAL A 13 -1.32 19.80 9.50
CA VAL A 13 -1.51 20.24 8.10
C VAL A 13 -0.51 19.55 7.17
N ALA A 14 0.76 19.42 7.57
CA ALA A 14 1.76 18.67 6.82
C ALA A 14 1.37 17.19 6.65
N HIS A 15 0.82 16.58 7.70
CA HIS A 15 0.30 15.22 7.64
C HIS A 15 -0.88 15.07 6.68
N LEU A 16 -1.90 15.94 6.78
CA LEU A 16 -3.08 15.90 5.92
C LEU A 16 -2.73 16.14 4.44
N SER A 17 -1.82 17.08 4.17
CA SER A 17 -1.36 17.34 2.80
C SER A 17 -0.58 16.16 2.21
N ALA A 18 0.29 15.52 3.00
CA ALA A 18 0.99 14.31 2.58
C ALA A 18 0.00 13.16 2.30
N LEU A 19 -0.95 12.93 3.21
CA LEU A 19 -2.00 11.92 3.05
C LEU A 19 -2.78 12.13 1.76
N LEU A 20 -3.28 13.35 1.51
CA LEU A 20 -4.08 13.66 0.34
C LEU A 20 -3.26 13.50 -0.95
N SER A 21 -2.05 14.06 -1.00
CA SER A 21 -1.22 14.07 -2.21
C SER A 21 -0.83 12.66 -2.63
N ILE A 22 -0.40 11.82 -1.69
CA ILE A 22 0.03 10.45 -1.98
C ILE A 22 -1.17 9.57 -2.34
N SER A 23 -2.31 9.76 -1.68
CA SER A 23 -3.54 9.00 -2.02
C SER A 23 -4.04 9.35 -3.41
N ILE A 24 -3.93 10.62 -3.85
CA ILE A 24 -4.27 11.03 -5.21
C ILE A 24 -3.31 10.38 -6.23
N ILE A 25 -2.00 10.37 -5.96
CA ILE A 25 -1.02 9.70 -6.84
C ILE A 25 -1.34 8.20 -6.94
N GLY A 26 -1.61 7.54 -5.81
CA GLY A 26 -2.02 6.13 -5.78
C GLY A 26 -3.31 5.87 -6.56
N ALA A 27 -4.31 6.76 -6.43
CA ALA A 27 -5.56 6.68 -7.17
C ALA A 27 -5.36 6.80 -8.68
N ILE A 28 -4.51 7.74 -9.12
CA ILE A 28 -4.19 7.93 -10.54
C ILE A 28 -3.46 6.70 -11.10
N LEU A 29 -2.44 6.19 -10.39
CA LEU A 29 -1.71 5.00 -10.82
C LEU A 29 -2.62 3.77 -10.93
N TYR A 30 -3.47 3.56 -9.94
CA TYR A 30 -4.46 2.48 -9.96
C TYR A 30 -5.47 2.64 -11.11
N MET A 31 -5.93 3.86 -11.35
CA MET A 31 -6.84 4.15 -12.45
C MET A 31 -6.20 3.85 -13.80
N ILE A 32 -4.99 4.37 -14.06
CA ILE A 32 -4.26 4.11 -15.31
C ILE A 32 -4.07 2.60 -15.51
N PHE A 33 -3.63 1.89 -14.48
CA PHE A 33 -3.45 0.44 -14.55
C PHE A 33 -4.75 -0.29 -14.95
N ASN A 34 -5.88 0.01 -14.30
CA ASN A 34 -7.15 -0.66 -14.59
C ASN A 34 -7.78 -0.22 -15.91
N MET A 35 -7.52 1.01 -16.36
CA MET A 35 -7.95 1.47 -17.68
C MET A 35 -7.17 0.76 -18.78
N CYS A 36 -5.87 0.51 -18.57
CA CYS A 36 -5.07 -0.32 -19.48
C CYS A 36 -5.53 -1.78 -19.45
N SER A 37 -5.82 -2.33 -18.26
CA SER A 37 -6.23 -3.73 -18.12
C SER A 37 -7.59 -4.03 -18.73
N THR A 38 -8.50 -3.07 -18.75
CA THR A 38 -9.85 -3.20 -19.33
C THR A 38 -9.98 -2.67 -20.76
N LEU A 39 -8.87 -2.24 -21.37
CA LEU A 39 -8.85 -1.78 -22.76
C LEU A 39 -9.07 -2.97 -23.70
N VAL A 40 -9.85 -2.74 -24.76
CA VAL A 40 -10.10 -3.69 -25.83
C VAL A 40 -9.65 -3.05 -27.14
N ALA A 41 -9.02 -3.83 -28.02
CA ALA A 41 -8.53 -3.33 -29.30
C ALA A 41 -9.65 -2.64 -30.11
N GLY A 42 -9.37 -1.54 -30.79
CA GLY A 42 -10.37 -0.84 -31.62
C GLY A 42 -11.43 -0.03 -30.86
N GLN A 43 -11.40 0.01 -29.52
CA GLN A 43 -12.25 0.91 -28.74
C GLN A 43 -11.56 2.23 -28.41
N GLY A 44 -12.33 3.31 -28.30
CA GLY A 44 -11.84 4.61 -27.86
C GLY A 44 -11.35 4.61 -26.41
N PHE A 45 -10.26 5.33 -26.15
CA PHE A 45 -9.70 5.52 -24.83
C PHE A 45 -10.36 6.73 -24.16
N ALA A 46 -11.04 6.52 -23.03
CA ALA A 46 -11.37 7.63 -22.13
C ALA A 46 -10.11 8.01 -21.36
N ALA A 47 -9.81 9.30 -21.17
CA ALA A 47 -8.63 9.71 -20.41
C ALA A 47 -8.81 9.57 -18.88
N PHE A 48 -10.06 9.48 -18.41
CA PHE A 48 -10.38 9.47 -16.98
C PHE A 48 -11.58 8.58 -16.67
N ASN A 49 -11.49 7.79 -15.60
CA ASN A 49 -12.60 7.00 -15.07
C ASN A 49 -12.74 7.25 -13.56
N LEU A 50 -13.82 7.93 -13.16
CA LEU A 50 -14.07 8.30 -11.77
C LEU A 50 -14.23 7.08 -10.86
N SER A 51 -14.80 5.98 -11.36
CA SER A 51 -15.01 4.77 -10.56
C SER A 51 -13.67 4.13 -10.18
N PHE A 52 -12.79 3.93 -11.16
CA PHE A 52 -11.44 3.42 -10.90
C PHE A 52 -10.62 4.40 -10.05
N PHE A 53 -10.80 5.72 -10.22
CA PHE A 53 -10.14 6.71 -9.37
C PHE A 53 -10.56 6.58 -7.90
N ILE A 54 -11.87 6.55 -7.61
CA ILE A 54 -12.39 6.42 -6.25
C ILE A 54 -11.93 5.10 -5.62
N GLN A 55 -11.95 4.01 -6.39
CA GLN A 55 -11.47 2.72 -5.94
C GLN A 55 -9.98 2.76 -5.61
N GLY A 56 -9.16 3.32 -6.49
CA GLY A 56 -7.73 3.50 -6.27
C GLY A 56 -7.41 4.35 -5.05
N PHE A 57 -8.21 5.40 -4.82
CA PHE A 57 -8.12 6.23 -3.62
C PHE A 57 -8.28 5.37 -2.35
N PHE A 58 -9.37 4.59 -2.24
CA PHE A 58 -9.59 3.74 -1.07
C PHE A 58 -8.59 2.58 -0.94
N LEU A 59 -8.12 2.00 -2.05
CA LEU A 59 -7.09 0.95 -2.02
C LEU A 59 -5.73 1.48 -1.57
N SER A 60 -5.40 2.74 -1.90
CA SER A 60 -4.12 3.33 -1.53
C SER A 60 -4.06 3.73 -0.06
N LEU A 61 -5.18 4.18 0.53
CA LEU A 61 -5.24 4.75 1.88
C LEU A 61 -4.57 3.89 2.97
N PRO A 62 -4.74 2.56 3.06
CA PRO A 62 -4.05 1.75 4.05
C PRO A 62 -2.52 1.86 3.97
N PHE A 63 -1.95 1.90 2.76
CA PHE A 63 -0.53 2.13 2.56
C PHE A 63 -0.12 3.55 2.95
N VAL A 64 -0.90 4.54 2.54
CA VAL A 64 -0.57 5.94 2.83
C VAL A 64 -0.60 6.19 4.33
N PHE A 65 -1.59 5.64 5.05
CA PHE A 65 -1.62 5.70 6.51
C PHE A 65 -0.34 5.14 7.10
N SER A 66 0.13 3.98 6.65
CA SER A 66 1.35 3.35 7.17
C SER A 66 2.63 4.14 6.92
N LEU A 67 2.72 4.84 5.80
CA LEU A 67 3.90 5.65 5.48
C LEU A 67 3.79 7.10 5.98
N SER A 68 2.60 7.57 6.35
CA SER A 68 2.38 8.99 6.69
C SER A 68 3.15 9.47 7.92
N ALA A 69 3.48 8.59 8.88
CA ALA A 69 4.38 8.94 9.98
C ALA A 69 5.81 9.23 9.50
N ALA A 70 6.31 8.49 8.50
CA ALA A 70 7.62 8.73 7.91
C ALA A 70 7.68 10.10 7.21
N PHE A 71 6.63 10.49 6.48
CA PHE A 71 6.55 11.82 5.87
C PHE A 71 6.55 12.96 6.90
N VAL A 72 5.85 12.77 8.02
CA VAL A 72 5.89 13.75 9.13
C VAL A 72 7.27 13.78 9.78
N ALA A 73 7.96 12.64 9.88
CA ALA A 73 9.35 12.61 10.32
C ALA A 73 10.27 13.39 9.36
N PHE A 74 10.10 13.25 8.03
CA PHE A 74 10.85 14.03 7.04
C PHE A 74 10.59 15.52 7.17
N TYR A 75 9.32 15.91 7.33
CA TYR A 75 8.94 17.29 7.60
C TYR A 75 9.62 17.83 8.87
N SER A 76 9.73 17.00 9.91
CA SER A 76 10.34 17.35 11.19
C SER A 76 11.87 17.37 11.17
N ILE A 77 12.51 16.58 10.30
CA ILE A 77 13.96 16.65 10.03
C ILE A 77 14.31 17.98 9.35
N ARG A 78 13.45 18.45 8.45
CA ARG A 78 13.62 19.75 7.77
C ARG A 78 13.39 20.91 8.73
N ASN A 79 12.35 20.83 9.57
CA ASN A 79 11.93 21.88 10.49
C ASN A 79 12.31 21.56 11.93
N LYS A 80 13.58 21.80 12.29
CA LYS A 80 14.12 21.48 13.62
C LYS A 80 13.44 22.22 14.78
N GLU A 81 12.84 23.37 14.50
CA GLU A 81 12.13 24.21 15.48
C GLU A 81 10.88 23.54 16.09
N ILE A 82 10.37 22.47 15.46
CA ILE A 82 9.18 21.78 15.94
C ILE A 82 9.47 21.18 17.33
N PRO A 83 8.69 21.53 18.37
CA PRO A 83 8.86 20.97 19.70
C PRO A 83 8.56 19.46 19.71
N THR A 84 9.31 18.69 20.50
CA THR A 84 9.08 17.24 20.68
C THR A 84 7.67 16.93 21.18
N VAL A 85 7.06 17.85 21.95
CA VAL A 85 5.67 17.74 22.42
C VAL A 85 4.68 17.72 21.25
N SER A 86 4.88 18.55 20.22
CA SER A 86 4.03 18.55 19.02
C SER A 86 4.11 17.21 18.27
N LEU A 87 5.29 16.59 18.25
CA LEU A 87 5.49 15.26 17.66
C LEU A 87 4.83 14.15 18.49
N ALA A 88 4.87 14.26 19.82
CA ALA A 88 4.16 13.34 20.70
C ALA A 88 2.64 13.42 20.52
N ILE A 89 2.08 14.62 20.42
CA ILE A 89 0.64 14.83 20.11
C ILE A 89 0.30 14.19 18.76
N PHE A 90 1.13 14.41 17.74
CA PHE A 90 0.96 13.76 16.44
C PHE A 90 1.01 12.24 16.53
N ALA A 91 1.96 11.66 17.27
CA ALA A 91 2.06 10.22 17.44
C ALA A 91 0.78 9.62 18.05
N VAL A 92 0.17 10.30 19.02
CA VAL A 92 -1.13 9.88 19.60
C VAL A 92 -2.24 9.92 18.55
N ILE A 93 -2.33 11.00 17.76
CA ILE A 93 -3.32 11.12 16.68
C ILE A 93 -3.12 10.00 15.65
N TYR A 94 -1.87 9.74 15.26
CA TYR A 94 -1.51 8.71 14.30
C TYR A 94 -1.88 7.30 14.78
N ILE A 95 -1.66 6.98 16.06
CA ILE A 95 -2.12 5.73 16.67
C ILE A 95 -3.65 5.65 16.61
N GLY A 96 -4.35 6.77 16.85
CA GLY A 96 -5.81 6.85 16.68
C GLY A 96 -6.27 6.55 15.25
N ILE A 97 -5.58 7.07 14.23
CA ILE A 97 -5.84 6.76 12.82
C ILE A 97 -5.70 5.26 12.57
N TRP A 98 -4.65 4.64 13.13
CA TRP A 98 -4.46 3.20 13.06
C TRP A 98 -5.60 2.46 13.75
N ILE A 99 -5.92 2.74 15.01
CA ILE A 99 -6.93 1.95 15.74
C ILE A 99 -8.33 2.12 15.14
N PHE A 100 -8.70 3.32 14.68
CA PHE A 100 -10.09 3.65 14.31
C PHE A 100 -10.33 3.89 12.82
N ALA A 101 -9.45 4.61 12.10
CA ALA A 101 -9.71 5.00 10.71
C ALA A 101 -9.36 3.91 9.69
N GLN A 102 -8.21 3.24 9.88
CA GLN A 102 -7.77 2.07 9.10
C GLN A 102 -8.87 0.99 8.91
N PRO A 103 -9.53 0.49 9.98
CA PRO A 103 -10.57 -0.55 9.82
C PRO A 103 -11.82 -0.02 9.13
N VAL A 104 -12.15 1.27 9.29
CA VAL A 104 -13.27 1.91 8.59
C VAL A 104 -13.00 1.96 7.09
N VAL A 105 -11.78 2.35 6.67
CA VAL A 105 -11.38 2.36 5.27
C VAL A 105 -11.46 0.96 4.65
N ILE A 106 -11.00 -0.07 5.36
CA ILE A 106 -11.00 -1.44 4.85
C ILE A 106 -12.42 -2.00 4.75
N LYS A 107 -13.20 -1.94 5.83
CA LYS A 107 -14.55 -2.54 5.88
C LYS A 107 -15.56 -1.77 5.04
N LYS A 108 -15.52 -0.43 5.06
CA LYS A 108 -16.53 0.40 4.37
C LYS A 108 -16.04 0.97 3.05
N GLY A 109 -14.77 1.35 2.95
CA GLY A 109 -14.20 1.93 1.73
C GLY A 109 -13.94 0.86 0.67
N ILE A 110 -13.05 -0.09 0.98
CA ILE A 110 -12.60 -1.09 0.01
C ILE A 110 -13.74 -2.04 -0.38
N GLN A 111 -14.53 -2.57 0.56
CA GLN A 111 -15.64 -3.48 0.23
C GLN A 111 -16.75 -2.82 -0.60
N LYS A 112 -17.01 -1.52 -0.38
CA LYS A 112 -18.01 -0.79 -1.18
C LYS A 112 -17.46 -0.45 -2.56
N ALA A 113 -16.19 -0.06 -2.64
CA ALA A 113 -15.52 0.21 -3.89
C ALA A 113 -15.42 -1.06 -4.76
N SER A 114 -15.04 -2.21 -4.19
CA SER A 114 -14.91 -3.47 -4.94
C SER A 114 -16.24 -4.02 -5.46
N LYS A 115 -17.34 -3.86 -4.71
CA LYS A 115 -18.69 -4.23 -5.17
C LYS A 115 -19.14 -3.40 -6.38
N SER A 116 -18.74 -2.13 -6.45
CA SER A 116 -19.04 -1.28 -7.61
C SER A 116 -18.23 -1.67 -8.85
N SER A 117 -17.05 -2.28 -8.67
CA SER A 117 -16.14 -2.66 -9.76
C SER A 117 -16.53 -3.95 -10.45
N TYR A 118 -17.19 -4.88 -9.75
CA TYR A 118 -17.78 -6.07 -10.38
C TYR A 118 -18.87 -5.70 -11.40
N VAL A 119 -19.47 -4.52 -11.25
CA VAL A 119 -20.46 -3.95 -12.18
C VAL A 119 -19.80 -3.19 -13.34
N ILE A 120 -18.48 -2.94 -13.27
CA ILE A 120 -17.72 -2.52 -14.46
C ILE A 120 -17.50 -3.78 -15.29
N GLN A 121 -18.57 -4.19 -15.97
CA GLN A 121 -18.61 -5.32 -16.91
C GLN A 121 -17.37 -5.25 -17.81
N ARG A 122 -16.59 -6.34 -17.81
CA ARG A 122 -15.52 -6.52 -18.81
C ARG A 122 -16.17 -6.29 -20.17
N LYS A 123 -15.65 -5.31 -20.91
CA LYS A 123 -16.22 -4.98 -22.20
C LYS A 123 -16.05 -6.19 -23.12
N PRO A 124 -17.06 -6.54 -23.94
CA PRO A 124 -16.92 -7.61 -24.90
C PRO A 124 -15.75 -7.32 -25.85
N LEU A 125 -15.05 -8.38 -26.27
CA LEU A 125 -13.93 -8.24 -27.20
C LEU A 125 -14.40 -7.64 -28.53
N SER A 126 -13.53 -6.86 -29.16
CA SER A 126 -13.82 -6.32 -30.48
C SER A 126 -13.69 -7.37 -31.58
N THR A 127 -14.53 -7.26 -32.59
CA THR A 127 -14.46 -8.06 -33.81
C THR A 127 -13.36 -7.54 -34.74
N GLY A 128 -12.95 -8.35 -35.71
CA GLY A 128 -12.06 -7.90 -36.78
C GLY A 128 -10.55 -7.92 -36.46
N TYR A 129 -10.15 -8.49 -35.33
CA TYR A 129 -8.75 -8.62 -34.94
C TYR A 129 -8.37 -10.09 -34.68
N PHE A 130 -7.20 -10.48 -35.17
CA PHE A 130 -6.57 -11.76 -34.84
C PHE A 130 -5.94 -11.70 -33.46
N ARG A 131 -6.19 -12.72 -32.63
CA ARG A 131 -5.71 -12.80 -31.24
C ARG A 131 -4.98 -14.12 -31.02
N ASN A 132 -3.71 -14.04 -30.64
CA ASN A 132 -3.00 -15.20 -30.10
C ASN A 132 -3.49 -15.40 -28.66
N VAL A 133 -4.23 -16.47 -28.40
CA VAL A 133 -4.69 -16.83 -27.04
C VAL A 133 -3.72 -17.81 -26.39
N THR A 134 -3.11 -18.68 -27.20
CA THR A 134 -2.02 -19.57 -26.80
C THR A 134 -1.00 -19.62 -27.92
N ASP A 135 0.21 -20.13 -27.66
CA ASP A 135 1.23 -20.35 -28.71
C ASP A 135 0.73 -21.31 -29.81
N LYS A 136 -0.35 -22.04 -29.54
CA LYS A 136 -0.96 -23.05 -30.40
C LYS A 136 -2.10 -22.53 -31.28
N TYR A 137 -2.85 -21.52 -30.81
CA TYR A 137 -4.12 -21.13 -31.43
C TYR A 137 -4.22 -19.62 -31.64
N VAL A 138 -4.63 -19.22 -32.86
CA VAL A 138 -4.97 -17.84 -33.23
C VAL A 138 -6.45 -17.74 -33.51
N PHE A 139 -7.16 -16.88 -32.79
CA PHE A 139 -8.60 -16.66 -32.95
C PHE A 139 -8.87 -15.36 -33.69
N TYR A 140 -9.82 -15.38 -34.62
CA TYR A 140 -10.39 -14.21 -35.27
C TYR A 140 -11.89 -14.20 -34.99
N TYR A 141 -12.38 -13.18 -34.27
CA TYR A 141 -13.80 -13.06 -33.95
C TYR A 141 -14.51 -12.24 -35.03
N SER A 142 -15.47 -12.87 -35.73
CA SER A 142 -16.32 -12.20 -36.71
C SER A 142 -17.50 -11.49 -36.05
N SER A 143 -18.01 -12.03 -34.95
CA SER A 143 -19.05 -11.44 -34.12
C SER A 143 -18.81 -11.75 -32.65
N VAL A 144 -19.04 -10.77 -31.78
CA VAL A 144 -19.04 -10.93 -30.32
C VAL A 144 -20.27 -10.19 -29.81
N ASP A 145 -21.11 -10.85 -29.02
CA ASP A 145 -22.30 -10.22 -28.45
C ASP A 145 -22.02 -9.60 -27.07
N SER A 146 -23.07 -9.03 -26.45
CA SER A 146 -22.98 -8.42 -25.12
C SER A 146 -22.81 -9.43 -23.98
N GLU A 147 -23.07 -10.71 -24.24
CA GLU A 147 -22.90 -11.81 -23.27
C GLU A 147 -21.53 -12.50 -23.44
N ASN A 148 -20.63 -11.90 -24.25
CA ASN A 148 -19.28 -12.39 -24.52
C ASN A 148 -19.28 -13.75 -25.24
N VAL A 149 -20.34 -14.05 -25.98
CA VAL A 149 -20.45 -15.19 -26.89
C VAL A 149 -19.92 -14.77 -28.26
N ALA A 150 -19.00 -15.56 -28.81
CA ALA A 150 -18.29 -15.24 -30.02
C ALA A 150 -18.46 -16.30 -31.11
N SER A 151 -18.46 -15.84 -32.36
CA SER A 151 -18.32 -16.68 -33.55
C SER A 151 -17.14 -16.20 -34.37
N GLY A 152 -16.49 -17.12 -35.09
CA GLY A 152 -15.29 -16.77 -35.82
C GLY A 152 -14.51 -17.94 -36.38
N VAL A 153 -13.21 -17.69 -36.58
CA VAL A 153 -12.25 -18.62 -37.17
C VAL A 153 -11.10 -18.81 -36.21
N CYS A 154 -10.60 -20.03 -36.10
CA CYS A 154 -9.41 -20.36 -35.34
C CYS A 154 -8.39 -21.05 -36.25
N ILE A 155 -7.13 -20.68 -36.09
CA ILE A 155 -5.97 -21.23 -36.79
C ILE A 155 -5.17 -22.02 -35.76
N ASP A 156 -5.05 -23.33 -35.98
CA ASP A 156 -4.19 -24.21 -35.19
C ASP A 156 -2.80 -24.32 -35.80
N LYS A 157 -1.84 -23.76 -35.07
CA LYS A 157 -0.42 -23.71 -35.40
C LYS A 157 0.34 -24.99 -35.06
N THR A 158 -0.30 -25.96 -34.42
CA THR A 158 0.33 -27.24 -34.04
C THR A 158 0.23 -28.30 -35.11
N ALA A 159 -0.66 -28.12 -36.09
CA ALA A 159 -0.79 -29.00 -37.23
C ALA A 159 0.36 -28.79 -38.23
N VAL A 160 0.79 -29.88 -38.89
CA VAL A 160 1.86 -29.89 -39.91
C VAL A 160 1.53 -28.97 -41.10
N SER A 161 0.25 -28.72 -41.33
CA SER A 161 -0.31 -27.64 -42.14
C SER A 161 -1.26 -26.85 -41.27
N ASP A 162 -1.12 -25.52 -41.20
CA ASP A 162 -2.00 -24.64 -40.41
C ASP A 162 -3.48 -24.98 -40.68
N ASN A 163 -4.14 -25.63 -39.72
CA ASN A 163 -5.52 -26.07 -39.87
C ASN A 163 -6.44 -24.94 -39.44
N VAL A 164 -7.39 -24.58 -40.30
CA VAL A 164 -8.34 -23.50 -40.08
C VAL A 164 -9.72 -24.09 -39.82
N TYR A 165 -10.33 -23.76 -38.68
CA TYR A 165 -11.70 -24.17 -38.34
C TYR A 165 -12.56 -23.01 -37.91
N THR A 166 -13.83 -23.07 -38.28
CA THR A 166 -14.85 -22.11 -37.84
C THR A 166 -15.49 -22.57 -36.55
N PHE A 167 -15.78 -21.64 -35.65
CA PHE A 167 -16.60 -21.88 -34.46
C PHE A 167 -17.76 -20.89 -34.41
N LYS A 168 -18.84 -21.28 -33.75
CA LYS A 168 -20.05 -20.49 -33.63
C LYS A 168 -20.61 -20.61 -32.21
N ASP A 169 -21.12 -19.49 -31.70
CA ASP A 169 -21.84 -19.40 -30.43
C ASP A 169 -21.03 -19.97 -29.25
N VAL A 170 -19.73 -19.66 -29.21
CA VAL A 170 -18.82 -20.10 -28.15
C VAL A 170 -18.70 -19.01 -27.10
N GLU A 171 -19.07 -19.32 -25.87
CA GLU A 171 -18.82 -18.45 -24.72
C GLU A 171 -17.31 -18.30 -24.51
N LEU A 172 -16.83 -17.06 -24.56
CA LEU A 172 -15.42 -16.80 -24.34
C LEU A 172 -15.11 -16.97 -22.87
N ALA A 173 -14.16 -17.87 -22.58
CA ALA A 173 -13.66 -18.04 -21.23
C ALA A 173 -13.19 -16.68 -20.68
N ASP A 174 -13.57 -16.39 -19.44
CA ASP A 174 -13.05 -15.25 -18.72
C ASP A 174 -11.52 -15.26 -18.78
N SER A 175 -10.92 -14.15 -19.22
CA SER A 175 -9.47 -14.06 -19.29
C SER A 175 -8.90 -14.34 -17.90
N THR A 176 -8.09 -15.39 -17.79
CA THR A 176 -7.29 -15.69 -16.60
C THR A 176 -6.16 -14.68 -16.41
N SER A 177 -5.87 -13.92 -17.48
CA SER A 177 -4.91 -12.83 -17.51
C SER A 177 -5.46 -11.57 -16.84
N THR A 178 -4.55 -10.74 -16.31
CA THR A 178 -4.86 -9.42 -15.73
C THR A 178 -5.50 -8.46 -16.74
N PHE A 179 -5.29 -8.67 -18.04
CA PHE A 179 -5.88 -7.89 -19.13
C PHE A 179 -7.07 -8.60 -19.76
N THR A 180 -8.08 -7.83 -20.14
CA THR A 180 -9.27 -8.31 -20.86
C THR A 180 -8.95 -8.75 -22.29
N ASP A 181 -8.05 -8.05 -23.00
CA ASP A 181 -7.68 -8.35 -24.39
C ASP A 181 -6.19 -8.73 -24.50
N SER A 182 -5.88 -9.90 -25.07
CA SER A 182 -4.50 -10.39 -25.23
C SER A 182 -3.67 -9.55 -26.21
N LEU A 183 -4.32 -8.81 -27.12
CA LEU A 183 -3.63 -7.85 -27.98
C LEU A 183 -3.09 -6.66 -27.19
N ILE A 184 -3.83 -6.23 -26.18
CA ILE A 184 -3.40 -5.14 -25.31
C ILE A 184 -2.32 -5.65 -24.36
N GLN A 185 -2.47 -6.85 -23.82
CA GLN A 185 -1.45 -7.48 -22.99
C GLN A 185 -0.09 -7.60 -23.70
N SER A 186 -0.10 -7.98 -24.98
CA SER A 186 1.13 -8.09 -25.78
C SER A 186 1.70 -6.74 -26.22
N SER A 187 0.87 -5.70 -26.28
CA SER A 187 1.29 -4.34 -26.66
C SER A 187 1.78 -3.50 -25.48
N ILE A 188 1.32 -3.78 -24.26
CA ILE A 188 1.68 -3.04 -23.04
C ILE A 188 2.76 -3.81 -22.29
N ASP A 189 4.00 -3.31 -22.37
CA ASP A 189 5.07 -3.79 -21.50
C ASP A 189 4.94 -3.16 -20.10
N ILE A 190 4.34 -3.90 -19.16
CA ILE A 190 4.28 -3.46 -17.76
C ILE A 190 5.69 -3.54 -17.16
N PRO A 191 6.27 -2.40 -16.69
CA PRO A 191 7.57 -2.40 -16.05
C PRO A 191 7.62 -3.39 -14.87
N PRO A 192 8.70 -4.17 -14.69
CA PRO A 192 8.83 -5.15 -13.61
C PRO A 192 8.56 -4.55 -12.21
N VAL A 193 8.97 -3.30 -12.00
CA VAL A 193 8.75 -2.55 -10.76
C VAL A 193 7.26 -2.37 -10.46
N MET A 194 6.42 -2.14 -11.47
CA MET A 194 4.98 -1.99 -11.29
C MET A 194 4.32 -3.33 -10.94
N LYS A 195 4.76 -4.44 -11.56
CA LYS A 195 4.29 -5.79 -11.20
C LYS A 195 4.61 -6.12 -9.74
N LEU A 196 5.84 -5.85 -9.32
CA LEU A 196 6.27 -6.05 -7.93
C LEU A 196 5.46 -5.17 -6.96
N ALA A 197 5.26 -3.89 -7.29
CA ALA A 197 4.48 -2.97 -6.47
C ALA A 197 3.04 -3.44 -6.29
N ILE A 198 2.36 -3.86 -7.37
CA ILE A 198 0.98 -4.37 -7.30
C ILE A 198 0.92 -5.66 -6.47
N HIS A 199 1.87 -6.58 -6.67
CA HIS A 199 1.93 -7.82 -5.90
C HIS A 199 2.06 -7.54 -4.39
N GLU A 200 3.01 -6.69 -4.00
CA GLU A 200 3.23 -6.32 -2.61
C GLU A 200 2.06 -5.52 -2.03
N ILE A 201 1.42 -4.66 -2.83
CA ILE A 201 0.23 -3.92 -2.39
C ILE A 201 -0.92 -4.87 -2.07
N ASN A 202 -1.20 -5.82 -2.97
CA ASN A 202 -2.25 -6.82 -2.76
C ASN A 202 -1.94 -7.72 -1.57
N ARG A 203 -0.67 -8.11 -1.38
CA ARG A 203 -0.22 -8.90 -0.23
C ARG A 203 -0.40 -8.15 1.08
N TYR A 204 -0.08 -6.86 1.12
CA TYR A 204 -0.32 -6.04 2.31
C TYR A 204 -1.82 -5.89 2.59
N LEU A 205 -2.63 -5.59 1.57
CA LEU A 205 -4.08 -5.45 1.70
C LEU A 205 -4.74 -6.74 2.19
N SER A 206 -4.30 -7.91 1.73
CA SER A 206 -4.85 -9.19 2.20
C SER A 206 -4.57 -9.41 3.69
N VAL A 207 -3.34 -9.13 4.13
CA VAL A 207 -2.94 -9.26 5.54
C VAL A 207 -3.73 -8.31 6.44
N ILE A 208 -3.87 -7.03 6.06
CA ILE A 208 -4.64 -6.11 6.91
C ILE A 208 -6.13 -6.46 6.89
N THR A 209 -6.67 -6.87 5.74
CA THR A 209 -8.07 -7.28 5.63
C THR A 209 -8.33 -8.49 6.54
N PHE A 210 -7.43 -9.47 6.56
CA PHE A 210 -7.47 -10.59 7.49
C PHE A 210 -7.49 -10.11 8.95
N ALA A 211 -6.53 -9.28 9.36
CA ALA A 211 -6.46 -8.73 10.72
C ALA A 211 -7.69 -7.89 11.11
N CYS A 212 -8.29 -7.16 10.16
CA CYS A 212 -9.51 -6.39 10.36
C CYS A 212 -10.78 -7.25 10.44
N SER A 213 -10.81 -8.37 9.71
CA SER A 213 -11.93 -9.32 9.69
C SER A 213 -11.97 -10.21 10.92
N GLY A 214 -10.82 -10.35 11.59
CA GLY A 214 -10.66 -11.07 12.84
C GLY A 214 -11.35 -10.46 14.05
N GLU A 215 -11.09 -11.06 15.21
CA GLU A 215 -11.57 -10.54 16.49
C GLU A 215 -10.90 -9.22 16.86
N LYS A 216 -11.51 -8.45 17.77
CA LYS A 216 -11.00 -7.14 18.21
C LYS A 216 -9.54 -7.23 18.73
N ILE A 217 -9.18 -8.35 19.34
CA ILE A 217 -7.82 -8.60 19.86
C ILE A 217 -6.82 -8.71 18.70
N GLU A 218 -7.15 -9.44 17.64
CA GLU A 218 -6.27 -9.61 16.48
C GLU A 218 -5.99 -8.27 15.79
N TRP A 219 -7.01 -7.41 15.69
CA TRP A 219 -6.84 -6.05 15.19
C TRP A 219 -5.92 -5.21 16.08
N LEU A 220 -6.10 -5.30 17.39
CA LEU A 220 -5.29 -4.55 18.36
C LEU A 220 -3.82 -5.01 18.35
N LEU A 221 -3.59 -6.32 18.24
CA LEU A 221 -2.25 -6.88 18.08
C LEU A 221 -1.60 -6.40 16.78
N PHE A 222 -2.33 -6.41 15.67
CA PHE A 222 -1.84 -5.87 14.40
C PHE A 222 -1.57 -4.36 14.45
N SER A 223 -2.41 -3.61 15.19
CA SER A 223 -2.27 -2.16 15.37
C SER A 223 -0.98 -1.75 16.10
N SER A 224 -0.25 -2.68 16.72
CA SER A 224 1.10 -2.44 17.23
C SER A 224 2.10 -2.01 16.14
N LEU A 225 1.84 -2.35 14.87
CA LEU A 225 2.60 -1.82 13.74
C LEU A 225 2.45 -0.29 13.66
N GLY A 226 1.24 0.23 13.89
CA GLY A 226 1.00 1.67 13.98
C GLY A 226 1.80 2.34 15.10
N LEU A 227 1.95 1.68 16.25
CA LEU A 227 2.75 2.17 17.37
C LEU A 227 4.23 2.32 17.00
N VAL A 228 4.83 1.29 16.41
CA VAL A 228 6.25 1.35 16.01
C VAL A 228 6.47 2.36 14.89
N LEU A 229 5.56 2.47 13.92
CA LEU A 229 5.63 3.49 12.88
C LEU A 229 5.49 4.91 13.45
N ALA A 230 4.63 5.11 14.46
CA ALA A 230 4.50 6.39 15.15
C ALA A 230 5.80 6.82 15.82
N SER A 231 6.57 5.88 16.35
CA SER A 231 7.83 6.16 17.06
C SER A 231 8.90 6.84 16.19
N PHE A 232 8.82 6.71 14.86
CA PHE A 232 9.82 7.29 13.95
C PHE A 232 9.86 8.81 13.96
N VAL A 233 8.79 9.48 14.39
CA VAL A 233 8.82 10.96 14.52
C VAL A 233 9.87 11.42 15.53
N PHE A 234 10.25 10.56 16.49
CA PHE A 234 11.30 10.84 17.46
C PHE A 234 12.72 10.61 16.91
N MET A 235 12.87 9.87 15.80
CA MET A 235 14.17 9.53 15.19
C MET A 235 14.76 10.62 14.30
N ARG A 236 14.22 11.86 14.34
CA ARG A 236 14.62 12.97 13.45
C ARG A 236 16.07 13.48 13.62
N GLY A 237 16.75 13.09 14.70
CA GLY A 237 18.05 13.64 15.11
C GLY A 237 19.18 12.62 15.25
N PHE A 238 19.03 11.42 14.67
CA PHE A 238 20.01 10.34 14.80
C PHE A 238 21.37 10.68 14.18
N SER A 239 21.38 11.33 13.01
CA SER A 239 22.57 11.82 12.32
C SER A 239 22.51 13.34 12.12
N LYS A 240 23.68 13.97 12.05
CA LYS A 240 23.82 15.39 11.62
C LYS A 240 23.38 15.58 10.16
N TRP A 241 23.48 14.52 9.35
CA TRP A 241 23.15 14.55 7.93
C TRP A 241 21.67 14.26 7.72
N ARG A 242 20.92 15.26 7.26
CA ARG A 242 19.48 15.15 7.03
C ARG A 242 19.10 14.01 6.08
N LEU A 243 19.91 13.80 5.03
CA LEU A 243 19.68 12.73 4.06
C LEU A 243 19.79 11.34 4.69
N ILE A 244 20.77 11.13 5.57
CA ILE A 244 20.94 9.86 6.30
C ILE A 244 19.70 9.60 7.15
N ASN A 245 19.21 10.60 7.89
CA ASN A 245 17.99 10.43 8.70
C ASN A 245 16.77 10.05 7.85
N VAL A 246 16.57 10.71 6.70
CA VAL A 246 15.45 10.42 5.79
C VAL A 246 15.56 8.99 5.24
N VAL A 247 16.72 8.61 4.72
CA VAL A 247 16.94 7.27 4.14
C VAL A 247 16.79 6.19 5.21
N SER A 248 17.38 6.37 6.40
CA SER A 248 17.25 5.41 7.50
C SER A 248 15.79 5.22 7.92
N ILE A 249 15.04 6.32 8.12
CA ILE A 249 13.62 6.21 8.49
C ILE A 249 12.82 5.50 7.39
N LEU A 250 13.06 5.83 6.11
CA LEU A 250 12.37 5.17 5.00
C LEU A 250 12.69 3.68 4.94
N SER A 251 13.97 3.31 4.97
CA SER A 251 14.42 1.92 4.91
C SER A 251 13.89 1.09 6.07
N ILE A 252 13.94 1.61 7.30
CA ILE A 252 13.41 0.92 8.48
C ILE A 252 11.88 0.81 8.41
N SER A 253 11.18 1.84 7.92
CA SER A 253 9.73 1.80 7.72
C SER A 253 9.32 0.68 6.77
N VAL A 254 9.96 0.62 5.61
CA VAL A 254 9.71 -0.43 4.61
C VAL A 254 10.06 -1.81 5.18
N ALA A 255 11.20 -1.95 5.84
CA ALA A 255 11.62 -3.21 6.46
C ALA A 255 10.62 -3.71 7.52
N LEU A 256 10.09 -2.84 8.38
CA LEU A 256 9.08 -3.20 9.38
C LEU A 256 7.75 -3.61 8.76
N ILE A 257 7.30 -2.88 7.74
CA ILE A 257 6.08 -3.25 6.98
C ILE A 257 6.27 -4.63 6.36
N CYS A 258 7.39 -4.85 5.64
CA CYS A 258 7.70 -6.13 5.03
C CYS A 258 7.82 -7.25 6.07
N MET A 259 8.47 -7.01 7.22
CA MET A 259 8.58 -7.98 8.31
C MET A 259 7.20 -8.39 8.84
N ASN A 260 6.33 -7.42 9.14
CA ASN A 260 4.99 -7.66 9.65
C ASN A 260 4.14 -8.45 8.64
N VAL A 261 4.19 -8.08 7.36
CA VAL A 261 3.51 -8.81 6.27
C VAL A 261 4.02 -10.24 6.17
N ASN A 262 5.35 -10.44 6.11
CA ASN A 262 5.91 -11.78 5.94
C ASN A 262 5.63 -12.70 7.14
N MET A 263 5.67 -12.16 8.37
CA MET A 263 5.35 -12.94 9.58
C MET A 263 3.88 -13.39 9.61
N LEU A 264 2.96 -12.58 9.07
CA LEU A 264 1.54 -12.93 8.99
C LEU A 264 1.20 -13.80 7.78
N SER A 265 1.91 -13.65 6.65
CA SER A 265 1.62 -14.40 5.42
C SER A 265 2.26 -15.80 5.36
N TYR A 266 3.49 -15.98 5.84
CA TYR A 266 4.26 -17.20 5.53
C TYR A 266 4.47 -18.15 6.70
N GLY A 267 4.05 -17.78 7.93
CA GLY A 267 4.20 -18.66 9.10
C GLY A 267 5.63 -19.14 9.36
N LYS A 268 6.67 -18.51 8.80
CA LYS A 268 8.06 -18.99 8.92
C LYS A 268 8.56 -19.03 10.37
N LEU A 269 7.91 -18.30 11.27
CA LEU A 269 8.15 -18.30 12.72
C LEU A 269 7.00 -18.93 13.50
N TYR A 270 6.16 -19.75 12.84
CA TYR A 270 4.94 -20.32 13.43
C TYR A 270 5.21 -21.03 14.75
N PHE A 271 6.30 -21.80 14.86
CA PHE A 271 6.70 -22.46 16.10
C PHE A 271 6.96 -21.48 17.27
N LEU A 272 7.64 -20.35 17.00
CA LEU A 272 7.89 -19.32 18.03
C LEU A 272 6.60 -18.59 18.37
N THR A 273 5.80 -18.26 17.36
CA THR A 273 4.48 -17.64 17.53
C THR A 273 3.57 -18.55 18.37
N GLU A 274 3.53 -19.85 18.11
CA GLU A 274 2.73 -20.83 18.85
C GLU A 274 3.18 -20.96 20.31
N ARG A 275 4.50 -21.03 20.57
CA ARG A 275 5.03 -21.02 21.93
C ARG A 275 4.65 -19.76 22.70
N VAL A 276 4.81 -18.58 22.09
CA VAL A 276 4.44 -17.31 22.75
C VAL A 276 2.93 -17.24 22.94
N ASN A 277 2.13 -17.64 21.95
CA ASN A 277 0.67 -17.67 22.07
C ASN A 277 0.20 -18.63 23.15
N SER A 278 0.90 -19.75 23.38
CA SER A 278 0.55 -20.70 24.44
C SER A 278 0.65 -20.11 25.85
N LEU A 279 1.45 -19.04 26.02
CA LEU A 279 1.51 -18.27 27.27
C LEU A 279 0.27 -17.40 27.51
N PHE A 280 -0.55 -17.17 26.47
CA PHE A 280 -1.74 -16.34 26.51
C PHE A 280 -2.99 -17.17 26.20
N SER A 281 -3.44 -17.95 27.19
CA SER A 281 -4.57 -18.89 27.08
C SER A 281 -5.93 -18.28 26.74
N PHE A 282 -6.08 -16.97 26.90
CA PHE A 282 -7.31 -16.23 26.58
C PHE A 282 -7.40 -15.79 25.11
N ALA A 283 -6.34 -16.02 24.33
CA ALA A 283 -6.24 -15.40 23.03
C ALA A 283 -6.83 -16.24 21.89
N PRO A 284 -7.43 -15.59 20.88
CA PRO A 284 -7.87 -16.24 19.66
C PRO A 284 -6.72 -16.99 18.98
N ARG A 285 -7.04 -18.14 18.35
CA ARG A 285 -6.06 -19.06 17.76
C ARG A 285 -5.17 -18.42 16.67
N ASN A 286 -5.64 -17.35 16.01
CA ASN A 286 -4.89 -16.65 14.98
C ASN A 286 -4.18 -15.37 15.49
N SER A 287 -4.15 -15.16 16.81
CA SER A 287 -3.42 -14.03 17.41
C SER A 287 -1.92 -14.15 17.18
N ASN A 288 -1.21 -13.03 17.07
CA ASN A 288 0.24 -13.02 16.89
C ASN A 288 0.92 -12.16 17.97
N PHE A 289 1.01 -12.68 19.20
CA PHE A 289 1.60 -11.95 20.34
C PHE A 289 3.08 -11.70 20.17
N LEU A 290 3.80 -12.61 19.49
CA LEU A 290 5.22 -12.41 19.19
C LEU A 290 5.43 -11.12 18.39
N LEU A 291 4.63 -10.91 17.35
CA LEU A 291 4.70 -9.70 16.53
C LEU A 291 4.37 -8.45 17.34
N PHE A 292 3.34 -8.52 18.19
CA PHE A 292 2.99 -7.44 19.11
C PHE A 292 4.14 -7.07 20.05
N ILE A 293 4.76 -8.06 20.70
CA ILE A 293 5.89 -7.85 21.63
C ILE A 293 7.06 -7.20 20.90
N VAL A 294 7.42 -7.71 19.71
CA VAL A 294 8.51 -7.15 18.90
C VAL A 294 8.23 -5.70 18.50
N ASN A 295 7.02 -5.40 18.00
CA ASN A 295 6.64 -4.05 17.61
C ASN A 295 6.66 -3.08 18.81
N VAL A 296 6.13 -3.50 19.97
CA VAL A 296 6.15 -2.68 21.19
C VAL A 296 7.58 -2.44 21.69
N ALA A 297 8.41 -3.49 21.72
CA ALA A 297 9.81 -3.37 22.13
C ALA A 297 10.59 -2.41 21.22
N LEU A 298 10.40 -2.51 19.90
CA LEU A 298 11.00 -1.60 18.93
C LEU A 298 10.48 -0.17 19.07
N ALA A 299 9.19 0.02 19.31
CA ALA A 299 8.61 1.35 19.52
C ALA A 299 9.23 2.04 20.74
N VAL A 300 9.34 1.32 21.87
CA VAL A 300 9.98 1.82 23.09
C VAL A 300 11.45 2.14 22.82
N LEU A 301 12.17 1.26 22.14
CA LEU A 301 13.58 1.48 21.78
C LEU A 301 13.76 2.75 20.95
N PHE A 302 12.96 2.95 19.90
CA PHE A 302 13.06 4.14 19.05
C PHE A 302 12.68 5.43 19.78
N ILE A 303 11.69 5.39 20.69
CA ILE A 303 11.36 6.53 21.53
C ILE A 303 12.54 6.88 22.44
N ILE A 304 13.11 5.91 23.14
CA ILE A 304 14.24 6.13 24.06
C ILE A 304 15.45 6.70 23.30
N ILE A 305 15.83 6.06 22.18
CA ILE A 305 16.92 6.52 21.33
C ILE A 305 16.65 7.95 20.84
N GLY A 306 15.46 8.22 20.31
CA GLY A 306 15.09 9.55 19.82
C GLY A 306 15.16 10.64 20.89
N LEU A 307 14.74 10.33 22.13
CA LEU A 307 14.84 11.23 23.27
C LEU A 307 16.29 11.51 23.66
N ILE A 308 17.14 10.47 23.75
CA ILE A 308 18.57 10.60 24.06
C ILE A 308 19.26 11.52 23.05
N PHE A 309 19.05 11.28 21.74
CA PHE A 309 19.64 12.13 20.70
C PHE A 309 19.11 13.56 20.72
N THR A 310 17.83 13.75 21.07
CA THR A 310 17.26 15.09 21.19
C THR A 310 17.88 15.86 22.35
N SER A 311 18.10 15.23 23.50
CA SER A 311 18.78 15.84 24.65
C SER A 311 20.23 16.17 24.33
N LYS A 312 20.97 15.23 23.72
CA LYS A 312 22.37 15.44 23.34
C LYS A 312 22.54 16.60 22.37
N ASN A 313 21.72 16.68 21.33
CA ASN A 313 21.81 17.76 20.34
C ASN A 313 21.50 19.14 20.98
N ARG A 314 20.60 19.20 21.97
CA ARG A 314 20.33 20.44 22.71
C ARG A 314 21.51 20.89 23.55
N GLU A 315 22.20 19.96 24.20
CA GLU A 315 23.42 20.27 24.96
C GLU A 315 24.55 20.75 24.04
N ASP A 316 24.74 20.09 22.90
CA ASP A 316 25.75 20.47 21.91
C ASP A 316 25.46 21.89 21.35
N ASP A 317 24.20 22.21 21.05
CA ASP A 317 23.79 23.54 20.58
C ASP A 317 23.99 24.62 21.67
N ALA A 318 23.70 24.30 22.94
CA ALA A 318 23.92 25.22 24.07
C ALA A 318 25.42 25.51 24.31
N ARG A 319 26.28 24.48 24.22
CA ARG A 319 27.74 24.62 24.35
C ARG A 319 28.36 25.38 23.18
N ALA A 320 27.83 25.22 21.97
CA ALA A 320 28.25 26.01 20.83
C ALA A 320 27.89 27.49 21.03
N GLY A 321 26.68 27.79 21.50
CA GLY A 321 26.25 29.16 21.77
C GLY A 321 27.05 29.87 22.86
N SER A 322 27.47 29.17 23.92
CA SER A 322 28.28 29.78 25.00
C SER A 322 29.71 30.12 24.55
N LYS A 323 30.31 29.34 23.66
CA LYS A 323 31.68 29.59 23.17
C LYS A 323 31.82 30.83 22.29
N TYR A 324 30.75 31.28 21.65
CA TYR A 324 30.77 32.48 20.80
C TYR A 324 30.25 33.73 21.52
N GLY A 325 29.75 33.59 22.75
CA GLY A 325 29.27 34.72 23.56
C GLY A 325 30.28 35.27 24.58
N GLU A 326 31.50 34.70 24.63
CA GLU A 326 32.60 35.18 25.49
C GLU A 326 33.62 36.06 24.75
N ASP A 327 33.45 36.27 23.44
CA ASP A 327 34.37 37.06 22.60
C ASP A 327 33.81 38.45 22.19
N ASP A 328 32.67 38.88 22.74
CA ASP A 328 32.06 40.23 22.57
C ASP A 328 32.02 40.99 23.92
#